data_AF-A0M201-F1
#
_entry.id   AF-A0M201-F1
#
_cell.length_a   1.000
_cell.length_b   1.000
_cell.length_c   1.000
_cell.angle_alpha   90.00
_cell.angle_beta   90.00
_cell.angle_gamma   90.00
#
_symmetry.space_group_name_H-M   'P 1'
#
loop_
_entity.id
_entity.type
_entity.pdbx_description
1 polymer ?
#
loop_
_entity_poly.entity_id
_entity_poly.type
_entity_poly.pdbx_seq_one_letter_code
_entity_poly.pdbx_strand_id
1 'polypeptide(L)'
;MQNTNQLQTIELLKELYSRNCDDAIFYRNNSMVMKRILFKVFFERLGAQKASYCNGLKILILDRINSEEFYFNHVKPEEPNKLFINLYRKSILRECNRREKIALSSYCDLLKINTDQDIKHILVTHKKEIQSILKEMRIMGVDKYSV
;
A
#
# COMPACT_ATOMS: atom_id res chain seq x y z
N MET A 1 -26.60 13.21 13.70
CA MET A 1 -25.94 11.90 13.56
C MET A 1 -25.20 11.70 12.23
N GLN A 2 -25.54 12.39 11.12
CA GLN A 2 -24.84 12.23 9.82
C GLN A 2 -23.36 12.68 9.81
N ASN A 3 -22.97 13.67 10.63
CA ASN A 3 -21.63 14.26 10.62
C ASN A 3 -20.52 13.32 11.17
N THR A 4 -20.85 12.44 12.13
CA THR A 4 -19.89 11.55 12.79
C THR A 4 -19.43 10.41 11.88
N ASN A 5 -20.34 9.83 11.10
CA ASN A 5 -20.02 8.76 10.14
C ASN A 5 -19.14 9.27 8.99
N GLN A 6 -19.35 10.51 8.53
CA GLN A 6 -18.54 11.11 7.48
C GLN A 6 -17.10 11.38 7.95
N LEU A 7 -16.93 11.92 9.16
CA LEU A 7 -15.60 12.17 9.74
C LEU A 7 -14.82 10.86 9.94
N GLN A 8 -15.45 9.83 10.51
CA GLN A 8 -14.81 8.51 10.66
C GLN A 8 -14.40 7.89 9.33
N THR A 9 -15.24 8.09 8.30
CA THR A 9 -14.96 7.62 6.95
C THR A 9 -13.76 8.33 6.34
N ILE A 10 -13.68 9.65 6.51
CA ILE A 10 -12.56 10.46 6.03
C ILE A 10 -11.26 10.07 6.72
N GLU A 11 -11.26 9.90 8.04
CA GLU A 11 -10.06 9.47 8.79
C GLU A 11 -9.59 8.08 8.34
N LEU A 12 -10.52 7.16 8.10
CA LEU A 12 -10.19 5.86 7.54
C LEU A 12 -9.50 5.99 6.17
N LEU A 13 -10.05 6.81 5.26
CA LEU A 13 -9.47 7.01 3.94
C LEU A 13 -8.06 7.62 4.03
N LYS A 14 -7.83 8.55 4.97
CA LYS A 14 -6.51 9.13 5.24
C LYS A 14 -5.51 8.10 5.73
N GLU A 15 -5.91 7.22 6.65
CA GLU A 15 -5.04 6.14 7.16
C GLU A 15 -4.65 5.19 6.02
N LEU A 16 -5.62 4.79 5.18
CA LEU A 16 -5.37 3.96 4.02
C LEU A 16 -4.45 4.63 3.00
N TYR A 17 -4.65 5.93 2.78
CA TYR A 17 -3.85 6.72 1.86
C TYR A 17 -2.39 6.81 2.34
N SER A 18 -2.19 7.18 3.61
CA SER A 18 -0.87 7.29 4.22
C SER A 18 -0.09 5.98 4.12
N ARG A 19 -0.71 4.87 4.55
CA ARG A 19 -0.07 3.55 4.52
C ARG A 19 0.31 3.10 3.11
N ASN A 20 -0.55 3.32 2.12
CA ASN A 20 -0.23 2.95 0.74
C ASN A 20 0.86 3.85 0.14
N CYS A 21 0.97 5.12 0.55
CA CYS A 21 2.08 5.98 0.14
C CYS A 21 3.41 5.47 0.71
N ASP A 22 3.45 5.11 1.98
CA ASP A 22 4.63 4.52 2.62
C ASP A 22 5.06 3.23 1.91
N ASP A 23 4.10 2.36 1.59
CA ASP A 23 4.34 1.14 0.84
C ASP A 23 4.82 1.43 -0.59
N ALA A 24 4.22 2.41 -1.29
CA ALA A 24 4.66 2.81 -2.63
C ALA A 24 6.12 3.29 -2.64
N ILE A 25 6.50 4.11 -1.66
CA ILE A 25 7.88 4.58 -1.47
C ILE A 25 8.80 3.40 -1.18
N PHE A 26 8.42 2.54 -0.24
CA PHE A 26 9.20 1.36 0.10
C PHE A 26 9.44 0.49 -1.14
N TYR A 27 8.42 0.19 -1.94
CA TYR A 27 8.56 -0.64 -3.14
C TYR A 27 9.37 0.03 -4.24
N ARG A 28 9.17 1.33 -4.48
CA ARG A 28 10.01 2.11 -5.42
C ARG A 28 11.48 2.08 -5.03
N ASN A 29 11.79 2.33 -3.76
CA ASN A 29 13.17 2.32 -3.29
C ASN A 29 13.79 0.92 -3.43
N ASN A 30 13.00 -0.12 -3.14
CA ASN A 30 13.44 -1.50 -3.29
C ASN A 30 13.60 -1.95 -4.75
N SER A 31 12.87 -1.38 -5.71
CA SER A 31 13.10 -1.72 -7.12
C SER A 31 14.44 -1.19 -7.63
N MET A 32 14.85 0.01 -7.20
CA MET A 32 16.10 0.65 -7.61
C MET A 32 17.37 -0.12 -7.21
N VAL A 33 17.24 -0.97 -6.18
CA VAL A 33 18.37 -1.59 -5.49
C VAL A 33 18.42 -3.11 -5.68
N MET A 34 17.35 -3.68 -6.23
CA MET A 34 17.28 -5.10 -6.58
C MET A 34 18.12 -5.39 -7.83
N LYS A 35 19.12 -6.26 -7.68
CA LYS A 35 19.96 -6.70 -8.81
C LYS A 35 19.26 -7.68 -9.75
N ARG A 36 18.35 -8.51 -9.22
CA ARG A 36 17.64 -9.52 -10.02
C ARG A 36 16.46 -8.85 -10.72
N ILE A 37 16.44 -8.92 -12.05
CA ILE A 37 15.42 -8.28 -12.89
C ILE A 37 14.00 -8.68 -12.48
N LEU A 38 13.78 -9.96 -12.14
CA LEU A 38 12.49 -10.46 -11.67
C LEU A 38 11.97 -9.66 -10.46
N PHE A 39 12.81 -9.48 -9.42
CA PHE A 39 12.41 -8.75 -8.22
C PHE A 39 12.33 -7.23 -8.47
N LYS A 40 13.19 -6.69 -9.32
CA LYS A 40 13.12 -5.28 -9.72
C LYS A 40 11.78 -4.95 -10.37
N VAL A 41 11.38 -5.72 -11.39
CA VAL A 41 10.11 -5.55 -12.10
C VAL A 41 8.92 -5.78 -11.16
N PHE A 42 9.01 -6.78 -10.28
CA PHE A 42 8.00 -7.03 -9.26
C PHE A 42 7.78 -5.79 -8.36
N PHE A 43 8.85 -5.21 -7.82
CA PHE A 43 8.77 -4.03 -6.94
C PHE A 43 8.37 -2.76 -7.69
N GLU A 44 8.79 -2.58 -8.94
CA GLU A 44 8.32 -1.49 -9.82
C GLU A 44 6.80 -1.54 -9.98
N ARG A 45 6.27 -2.71 -10.37
CA ARG A 45 4.82 -2.90 -10.56
C ARG A 45 4.06 -2.72 -9.24
N LEU A 46 4.57 -3.26 -8.14
CA LEU A 46 3.93 -3.15 -6.83
C LEU A 46 3.92 -1.69 -6.34
N GLY A 47 5.03 -0.96 -6.51
CA GLY A 47 5.08 0.48 -6.19
C GLY A 47 4.11 1.30 -7.05
N ALA A 48 4.03 1.02 -8.34
CA ALA A 48 3.08 1.67 -9.26
C ALA A 48 1.62 1.40 -8.88
N GLN A 49 1.29 0.15 -8.52
CA GLN A 49 -0.04 -0.23 -8.04
C GLN A 49 -0.41 0.57 -6.78
N LYS A 50 0.46 0.63 -5.77
CA LYS A 50 0.20 1.38 -4.53
C LYS A 50 0.03 2.87 -4.81
N ALA A 51 0.87 3.46 -5.66
CA ALA A 51 0.76 4.87 -6.06
C ALA A 51 -0.56 5.17 -6.79
N SER A 52 -0.99 4.28 -7.70
CA SER A 52 -2.28 4.40 -8.39
C SER A 52 -3.44 4.38 -7.40
N TYR A 53 -3.39 3.48 -6.41
CA TYR A 53 -4.40 3.41 -5.36
C TYR A 53 -4.42 4.67 -4.49
N CYS A 54 -3.24 5.22 -4.13
CA CYS A 54 -3.16 6.50 -3.43
C CYS A 54 -3.83 7.64 -4.21
N ASN A 55 -3.67 7.69 -5.53
CA ASN A 55 -4.35 8.68 -6.35
C ASN A 55 -5.87 8.52 -6.29
N GLY A 56 -6.38 7.28 -6.37
CA GLY A 56 -7.81 7.00 -6.23
C GLY A 56 -8.36 7.42 -4.85
N LEU A 57 -7.64 7.10 -3.77
CA LEU A 57 -8.01 7.54 -2.43
C LEU A 57 -7.97 9.05 -2.27
N LYS A 58 -6.96 9.72 -2.85
CA LYS A 58 -6.85 11.18 -2.82
C LYS A 58 -8.07 11.84 -3.45
N ILE A 59 -8.51 11.36 -4.62
CA ILE A 59 -9.72 11.87 -5.29
C ILE A 59 -10.93 11.69 -4.36
N LEU A 60 -11.13 10.48 -3.82
CA LEU A 60 -12.27 10.20 -2.95
C LEU A 60 -12.25 11.04 -1.66
N ILE A 61 -11.08 11.27 -1.07
CA ILE A 61 -10.92 12.14 0.11
C ILE A 61 -11.33 13.57 -0.25
N LEU A 62 -10.84 14.11 -1.37
CA LEU A 62 -11.17 15.47 -1.82
C LEU A 62 -12.66 15.62 -2.12
N ASP A 63 -13.29 14.61 -2.73
CA ASP A 63 -14.74 14.62 -3.00
C ASP A 63 -15.58 14.66 -1.70
N ARG A 64 -15.03 14.19 -0.58
CA ARG A 64 -15.74 14.09 0.71
C ARG A 64 -15.40 15.21 1.69
N ILE A 65 -14.25 15.87 1.50
CA ILE A 65 -13.83 17.04 2.28
C ILE A 65 -14.21 18.29 1.45
N ASN A 66 -15.32 18.96 1.81
CA ASN A 66 -15.67 20.29 1.28
C ASN A 66 -14.70 21.38 1.77
N SER A 67 -13.39 21.14 1.73
CA SER A 67 -12.34 22.05 2.21
C SER A 67 -11.06 21.87 1.41
N GLU A 68 -10.52 23.00 0.96
CA GLU A 68 -9.26 23.11 0.22
C GLU A 68 -8.01 22.92 1.09
N GLU A 69 -8.15 22.79 2.41
CA GLU A 69 -7.02 22.74 3.36
C GLU A 69 -6.40 21.34 3.54
N PHE A 70 -6.66 20.39 2.62
CA PHE A 70 -6.07 19.06 2.74
C PHE A 70 -4.68 18.96 2.09
N TYR A 71 -3.65 19.13 2.91
CA TYR A 71 -2.26 18.93 2.51
C TYR A 71 -1.88 17.45 2.58
N PHE A 72 -1.73 16.83 1.41
CA PHE A 72 -1.06 15.54 1.28
C PHE A 72 0.45 15.73 1.45
N ASN A 73 0.91 15.93 2.69
CA ASN A 73 2.32 16.04 3.01
C ASN A 73 2.96 14.66 2.92
N HIS A 74 3.67 14.39 1.83
CA HIS A 74 4.63 13.29 1.77
C HIS A 74 6.03 13.85 1.73
N VAL A 75 6.85 13.41 2.68
CA VAL A 75 8.29 13.63 2.66
C VAL A 75 8.83 13.00 1.38
N LYS A 76 9.49 13.80 0.54
CA LYS A 76 10.18 13.28 -0.64
C LYS A 76 11.13 12.17 -0.18
N PRO A 77 11.11 10.97 -0.79
CA PRO A 77 12.00 9.92 -0.38
C PRO A 77 13.45 10.36 -0.60
N GLU A 78 14.24 10.37 0.46
CA GLU A 78 15.69 10.49 0.37
C GLU A 78 16.25 9.28 -0.42
N GLU A 79 17.27 9.52 -1.25
CA GLU A 79 17.87 8.44 -2.03
C GLU A 79 18.47 7.38 -1.09
N PRO A 80 18.13 6.08 -1.28
CA PRO A 80 18.66 5.04 -0.41
C PRO A 80 20.19 4.94 -0.53
N ASN A 81 20.91 5.00 0.60
CA ASN A 81 22.35 4.76 0.63
C ASN A 81 22.66 3.32 0.19
N LYS A 82 23.31 3.17 -0.97
CA LYS A 82 23.59 1.88 -1.65
C LYS A 82 24.32 0.84 -0.78
N LEU A 83 25.07 1.26 0.25
CA LEU A 83 25.82 0.33 1.12
C LEU A 83 24.91 -0.46 2.07
N PHE A 84 23.78 0.12 2.49
CA PHE A 84 22.86 -0.48 3.47
C PHE A 84 22.02 -1.62 2.87
N ILE A 85 22.09 -1.87 1.56
CA ILE A 85 21.02 -2.55 0.82
C ILE A 85 21.36 -3.98 0.42
N ASN A 86 22.65 -4.32 0.33
CA ASN A 86 23.06 -5.70 -0.02
C ASN A 86 22.89 -6.70 1.14
N LEU A 87 22.91 -6.25 2.40
CA LEU A 87 22.79 -7.11 3.58
C LEU A 87 21.33 -7.54 3.89
N TYR A 88 20.33 -6.87 3.30
CA TYR A 88 18.93 -6.98 3.69
C TYR A 88 18.00 -7.56 2.61
N ARG A 89 18.50 -8.22 1.55
CA ARG A 89 17.61 -8.72 0.48
C ARG A 89 16.55 -9.72 0.94
N LYS A 90 16.93 -10.68 1.80
CA LYS A 90 15.98 -11.65 2.38
C LYS A 90 14.98 -10.95 3.30
N SER A 91 15.43 -9.97 4.08
CA SER A 91 14.54 -9.18 4.93
C SER A 91 13.62 -8.26 4.12
N ILE A 92 14.02 -7.77 2.94
CA ILE A 92 13.14 -6.96 2.08
C ILE A 92 11.96 -7.77 1.55
N LEU A 93 12.21 -8.98 1.05
CA LEU A 93 11.13 -9.84 0.56
C LEU A 93 10.22 -10.32 1.71
N ARG A 94 10.80 -10.62 2.87
CA ARG A 94 10.03 -10.95 4.09
C ARG A 94 9.19 -9.76 4.55
N GLU A 95 9.74 -8.57 4.54
CA GLU A 95 9.06 -7.33 4.93
C GLU A 95 7.94 -6.98 3.95
N CYS A 96 8.17 -7.11 2.64
CA CYS A 96 7.12 -6.99 1.63
C CYS A 96 5.96 -7.97 1.91
N ASN A 97 6.26 -9.24 2.20
CA ASN A 97 5.23 -10.25 2.49
C ASN A 97 4.45 -9.89 3.76
N ARG A 98 5.15 -9.42 4.78
CA ARG A 98 4.55 -8.97 6.05
C ARG A 98 3.60 -7.79 5.82
N ARG A 99 4.04 -6.77 5.08
CA ARG A 99 3.25 -5.57 4.74
C ARG A 99 1.97 -5.94 3.99
N GLU A 100 2.08 -6.75 2.94
CA GLU A 100 0.91 -7.15 2.15
C GLU A 100 -0.06 -8.05 2.95
N LYS A 101 0.43 -8.91 3.85
CA LYS A 101 -0.43 -9.69 4.76
C LYS A 101 -1.18 -8.80 5.75
N ILE A 102 -0.50 -7.83 6.35
CA ILE A 102 -1.12 -6.86 7.26
C ILE A 102 -2.17 -6.04 6.51
N ALA A 103 -1.83 -5.54 5.31
CA ALA A 103 -2.77 -4.82 4.46
C ALA A 103 -3.99 -5.69 4.15
N LEU A 104 -3.81 -6.94 3.72
CA LEU A 104 -4.93 -7.85 3.47
C LEU A 104 -5.84 -8.02 4.69
N SER A 105 -5.25 -8.22 5.88
CA SER A 105 -6.01 -8.35 7.12
C SER A 105 -6.81 -7.09 7.42
N SER A 106 -6.15 -5.92 7.42
CA SER A 106 -6.81 -4.64 7.65
C SER A 106 -7.95 -4.41 6.66
N TYR A 107 -7.78 -4.73 5.38
CA TYR A 107 -8.83 -4.54 4.38
C TYR A 107 -10.00 -5.48 4.61
N CYS A 108 -9.75 -6.72 5.04
CA CYS A 108 -10.82 -7.64 5.43
C CYS A 108 -11.63 -7.12 6.63
N ASP A 109 -10.96 -6.51 7.61
CA ASP A 109 -11.64 -5.96 8.79
C ASP A 109 -12.43 -4.70 8.46
N LEU A 110 -11.87 -3.81 7.64
CA LEU A 110 -12.55 -2.62 7.16
C LEU A 110 -13.80 -2.94 6.34
N LEU A 111 -13.75 -3.97 5.50
CA LEU A 111 -14.91 -4.40 4.71
C LEU A 111 -16.07 -4.94 5.56
N LYS A 112 -15.81 -5.44 6.78
CA LYS A 112 -16.87 -5.91 7.69
C LYS A 112 -17.64 -4.75 8.31
N ILE A 113 -16.96 -3.64 8.57
CA ILE A 113 -17.52 -2.50 9.34
C ILE A 113 -17.97 -1.34 8.47
N ASN A 114 -17.38 -1.19 7.27
CA ASN A 114 -17.75 -0.08 6.39
C ASN A 114 -19.11 -0.35 5.74
N THR A 115 -19.95 0.68 5.60
CA THR A 115 -21.27 0.59 4.94
C THR A 115 -21.37 1.43 3.67
N ASP A 116 -20.40 2.31 3.41
CA ASP A 116 -20.34 3.16 2.21
C ASP A 116 -19.96 2.32 0.98
N GLN A 117 -20.76 2.40 -0.07
CA GLN A 117 -20.63 1.54 -1.26
C GLN A 117 -19.40 1.88 -2.10
N ASP A 118 -19.05 3.17 -2.22
CA ASP A 118 -17.89 3.61 -3.01
C ASP A 118 -16.61 3.10 -2.36
N ILE A 119 -16.55 3.20 -1.03
CA ILE A 119 -15.40 2.74 -0.25
C ILE A 119 -15.31 1.22 -0.28
N LYS A 120 -16.44 0.52 -0.13
CA LYS A 120 -16.47 -0.94 -0.30
C LYS A 120 -15.93 -1.35 -1.65
N HIS A 121 -16.35 -0.68 -2.72
CA HIS A 121 -15.88 -0.99 -4.06
C HIS A 121 -14.36 -0.87 -4.17
N ILE A 122 -13.80 0.26 -3.74
CA ILE A 122 -12.35 0.51 -3.74
C ILE A 122 -11.59 -0.51 -2.88
N LEU A 123 -12.08 -0.77 -1.66
CA LEU A 123 -11.48 -1.75 -0.75
C LEU A 123 -11.50 -3.17 -1.32
N VAL A 124 -12.60 -3.60 -1.95
CA VAL A 124 -12.71 -4.92 -2.59
C VAL A 124 -11.73 -5.05 -3.75
N THR A 125 -11.65 -4.02 -4.59
CA THR A 125 -10.75 -4.03 -5.76
C THR A 125 -9.30 -4.18 -5.31
N HIS A 126 -8.83 -3.32 -4.41
CA HIS A 126 -7.44 -3.39 -3.95
C HIS A 126 -7.14 -4.64 -3.12
N LYS A 127 -8.10 -5.12 -2.32
CA LYS A 127 -7.98 -6.41 -1.63
C LYS A 127 -7.68 -7.55 -2.61
N LYS A 128 -8.38 -7.61 -3.75
CA LYS A 128 -8.14 -8.64 -4.78
C LYS A 128 -6.73 -8.52 -5.36
N GLU A 129 -6.26 -7.30 -5.59
CA GLU A 129 -4.90 -7.07 -6.08
C GLU A 129 -3.86 -7.52 -5.05
N ILE A 130 -4.01 -7.16 -3.76
CA ILE A 130 -3.14 -7.63 -2.67
C ILE A 130 -3.11 -9.16 -2.61
N GLN A 131 -4.26 -9.83 -2.76
CA GLN A 131 -4.33 -11.29 -2.82
C GLN A 131 -3.53 -11.86 -4.01
N SER A 132 -3.60 -11.20 -5.17
CA SER A 132 -2.81 -11.57 -6.34
C SER A 132 -1.30 -11.43 -6.09
N ILE A 133 -0.89 -10.33 -5.45
CA ILE A 133 0.52 -10.10 -5.06
C ILE A 133 1.00 -11.20 -4.10
N LEU A 134 0.24 -11.52 -3.06
CA LEU A 134 0.60 -12.59 -2.12
C LEU A 134 0.69 -13.97 -2.80
N LYS A 135 -0.17 -14.24 -3.79
CA LYS A 135 -0.10 -15.45 -4.61
C LYS A 135 1.19 -15.47 -5.44
N GLU A 136 1.55 -14.35 -6.07
CA GLU A 136 2.77 -14.24 -6.84
C GLU A 136 4.02 -14.41 -5.96
N MET A 137 4.05 -13.79 -4.78
CA MET A 137 5.14 -13.97 -3.81
C MET A 137 5.31 -15.43 -3.39
N ARG A 138 4.22 -16.19 -3.27
CA ARG A 138 4.26 -17.64 -3.02
C ARG A 138 4.87 -18.40 -4.19
N ILE A 139 4.48 -18.08 -5.44
CA ILE A 139 5.04 -18.70 -6.65
C ILE A 139 6.55 -18.41 -6.76
N MET A 140 6.97 -17.20 -6.39
CA MET A 140 8.38 -16.79 -6.35
C MET A 140 9.16 -17.43 -5.19
N GLY A 141 8.51 -18.21 -4.33
CA GLY A 141 9.11 -18.89 -3.19
C GLY A 141 9.53 -17.95 -2.05
N VAL A 142 8.91 -16.76 -1.95
CA VAL A 142 9.24 -15.80 -0.88
C VAL A 142 8.90 -16.35 0.51
N ASP A 143 7.86 -17.17 0.58
CA ASP A 143 7.42 -17.86 1.79
C ASP A 143 8.45 -18.82 2.38
N LYS A 144 9.33 -19.39 1.55
CA LYS A 144 10.44 -20.25 1.98
C LYS A 144 11.51 -19.51 2.80
N TYR A 145 11.46 -18.17 2.84
CA TYR A 145 12.38 -17.32 3.60
C TYR A 145 11.74 -16.74 4.88
N SER A 146 10.57 -17.24 5.29
CA SER A 146 9.79 -16.69 6.41
C SER A 146 10.18 -17.21 7.80
N VAL A 147 11.26 -18.00 7.93
CA VAL A 147 11.74 -18.54 9.22
C VAL A 147 12.44 -17.44 10.01
#